data_AF-X1LSY3-F1
#
_entry.id   AF-X1LSY3-F1
#
_cell.length_a   1.000
_cell.length_b   1.000
_cell.length_c   1.000
_cell.angle_alpha   90.00
_cell.angle_beta   90.00
_cell.angle_gamma   90.00
#
_symmetry.space_group_name_H-M   'P 1'
#
loop_
_entity.id
_entity.type
_entity.pdbx_description
1 polymer ?
#
loop_
_entity_poly.entity_id
_entity_poly.type
_entity_poly.pdbx_seq_one_letter_code
_entity_poly.pdbx_strand_id
1 'polypeptide(L)'
;HGAHEEQDYQVTLAETGLDTMTGARVKRIRNYISEDTFMVTYGDGISNVNIGDLLNFHHKHGRLATITTVRPISRFGILELNAGGQVESFAEKPQINGRVNAGFFVFNKKVFEYLSEEPDCVLESGPMQHLAHQGQLMAYQHDGFFYAMDTYREYSYLNDLWTSGNAPWVIWANQDGL
;
A
#
# COMPACT_ATOMS: atom_id res chain seq x y z
N HIS A 1 5.45 26.83 -16.17
CA HIS A 1 5.73 25.87 -15.07
C HIS A 1 6.44 26.62 -13.97
N GLY A 2 5.71 27.02 -12.93
CA GLY A 2 6.30 27.67 -11.75
C GLY A 2 6.73 26.59 -10.77
N ALA A 3 8.03 26.52 -10.48
CA ALA A 3 8.54 25.74 -9.37
C ALA A 3 8.14 26.49 -8.08
N HIS A 4 7.34 25.85 -7.24
CA HIS A 4 7.18 26.26 -5.86
C HIS A 4 8.12 25.38 -5.04
N GLU A 5 9.09 26.00 -4.36
CA GLU A 5 9.97 25.33 -3.40
C GLU A 5 9.19 25.03 -2.12
N GLU A 6 8.41 23.95 -2.16
CA GLU A 6 8.01 23.27 -0.93
C GLU A 6 8.70 21.91 -0.95
N GLN A 7 9.95 21.90 -0.45
CA GLN A 7 10.87 20.76 -0.29
C GLN A 7 11.62 20.36 -1.59
N ASP A 8 12.84 19.82 -1.45
CA ASP A 8 13.76 19.38 -2.54
C ASP A 8 13.21 18.19 -3.36
N TYR A 9 11.91 18.19 -3.66
CA TYR A 9 11.23 17.17 -4.43
C TYR A 9 11.10 17.58 -5.88
N GLN A 10 11.28 16.59 -6.75
CA GLN A 10 10.91 16.67 -8.14
C GLN A 10 9.63 15.87 -8.37
N VAL A 11 8.53 16.56 -8.71
CA VAL A 11 7.24 15.93 -8.97
C VAL A 11 7.00 15.85 -10.48
N THR A 12 6.78 14.64 -11.00
CA THR A 12 6.43 14.41 -12.41
C THR A 12 4.98 13.96 -12.51
N LEU A 13 4.18 14.69 -13.30
CA LEU A 13 2.83 14.29 -13.66
C LEU A 13 2.86 13.61 -15.03
N ALA A 14 2.77 12.29 -15.05
CA ALA A 14 2.74 11.50 -16.27
C ALA A 14 1.31 11.07 -16.61
N GLU A 15 0.86 11.37 -17.83
CA GLU A 15 -0.38 10.77 -18.32
C GLU A 15 -0.13 9.30 -18.67
N THR A 16 -0.88 8.42 -18.03
CA THR A 16 -0.80 6.96 -18.13
C THR A 16 -2.04 6.34 -18.76
N GLY A 17 -2.98 7.12 -19.26
CA GLY A 17 -4.15 6.71 -20.04
C GLY A 17 -5.42 6.66 -19.19
N LEU A 18 -6.54 7.16 -19.71
CA LEU A 18 -7.82 7.22 -18.99
C LEU A 18 -8.27 5.83 -18.51
N ASP A 19 -8.38 4.86 -19.41
CA ASP A 19 -8.93 3.52 -19.14
C ASP A 19 -7.87 2.47 -18.78
N THR A 20 -6.68 2.91 -18.37
CA THR A 20 -5.54 2.01 -18.13
C THR A 20 -5.54 1.46 -16.70
N MET A 21 -5.26 0.17 -16.56
CA MET A 21 -5.20 -0.54 -15.28
C MET A 21 -3.83 -0.40 -14.59
N THR A 22 -3.77 -0.78 -13.32
CA THR A 22 -2.65 -0.52 -12.40
C THR A 22 -1.28 -0.97 -12.94
N GLY A 23 -1.17 -2.16 -13.50
CA GLY A 23 0.08 -2.73 -14.01
C GLY A 23 0.60 -1.96 -15.22
N ALA A 24 -0.28 -1.60 -16.14
CA ALA A 24 0.08 -0.80 -17.31
C ALA A 24 0.46 0.64 -16.96
N ARG A 25 -0.20 1.26 -15.96
CA ARG A 25 0.21 2.59 -15.48
C ARG A 25 1.65 2.56 -14.94
N VAL A 26 1.98 1.54 -14.14
CA VAL A 26 3.34 1.34 -13.63
C VAL A 26 4.32 1.10 -14.79
N LYS A 27 3.95 0.27 -15.77
CA LYS A 27 4.81 0.02 -16.94
C LYS A 27 5.12 1.30 -17.73
N ARG A 28 4.12 2.15 -17.96
CA ARG A 28 4.25 3.39 -18.76
C ARG A 28 5.16 4.43 -18.13
N ILE A 29 5.32 4.42 -16.80
CA ILE A 29 6.23 5.35 -16.12
C ILE A 29 7.69 4.87 -16.08
N ARG A 30 8.01 3.71 -16.64
CA ARG A 30 9.36 3.10 -16.57
C ARG A 30 10.49 4.07 -16.93
N ASN A 31 10.28 4.93 -17.92
CA ASN A 31 11.31 5.87 -18.40
C ASN A 31 11.61 7.00 -17.41
N TYR A 32 10.76 7.24 -16.42
CA TYR A 32 11.00 8.22 -15.35
C TYR A 32 11.78 7.65 -14.17
N ILE A 33 11.99 6.33 -14.12
CA ILE A 33 12.69 5.68 -13.02
C ILE A 33 14.17 5.51 -13.40
N SER A 34 15.06 6.29 -12.78
CA SER A 34 16.51 6.21 -12.96
C SER A 34 17.14 5.10 -12.14
N GLU A 35 16.66 4.90 -10.92
CA GLU A 35 17.24 3.95 -9.95
C GLU A 35 16.88 2.50 -10.21
N ASP A 36 17.70 1.57 -9.72
CA ASP A 36 17.43 0.13 -9.84
C ASP A 36 16.28 -0.34 -8.95
N THR A 37 16.09 0.32 -7.80
CA THR A 37 15.00 0.06 -6.86
C THR A 37 14.10 1.29 -6.78
N PHE A 38 12.79 1.07 -6.82
CA PHE A 38 11.78 2.13 -6.74
C PHE A 38 10.57 1.68 -5.94
N MET A 39 9.79 2.65 -5.46
CA MET A 39 8.59 2.40 -4.67
C MET A 39 7.34 2.73 -5.47
N VAL A 40 6.28 1.94 -5.22
CA VAL A 40 4.95 2.15 -5.80
C VAL A 40 3.94 2.01 -4.69
N THR A 41 2.88 2.80 -4.70
CA THR A 41 1.76 2.61 -3.77
C THR A 41 0.47 3.11 -4.40
N TYR A 42 -0.64 2.83 -3.73
CA TYR A 42 -1.95 3.37 -4.07
C TYR A 42 -2.09 4.79 -3.51
N GLY A 43 -2.82 5.66 -4.22
CA GLY A 43 -2.96 7.08 -3.85
C GLY A 43 -3.96 7.35 -2.72
N ASP A 44 -4.68 6.34 -2.27
CA ASP A 44 -5.78 6.39 -1.30
C ASP A 44 -5.42 5.77 0.07
N GLY A 45 -4.26 5.12 0.18
CA GLY A 45 -3.79 4.47 1.40
C GLY A 45 -2.96 5.38 2.31
N ILE A 46 -3.36 5.50 3.57
CA ILE A 46 -2.65 6.25 4.61
C ILE A 46 -2.15 5.28 5.69
N SER A 47 -0.88 5.42 6.08
CA SER A 47 -0.24 4.48 7.02
C SER A 47 0.92 5.10 7.78
N ASN A 48 1.31 4.47 8.89
CA ASN A 48 2.56 4.73 9.60
C ASN A 48 3.63 3.66 9.31
N VAL A 49 3.60 3.03 8.13
CA VAL A 49 4.67 2.14 7.67
C VAL A 49 6.00 2.90 7.68
N ASN A 50 7.01 2.32 8.35
CA ASN A 50 8.37 2.84 8.25
C ASN A 50 8.97 2.46 6.90
N ILE A 51 9.06 3.46 6.00
CA ILE A 51 9.59 3.30 4.65
C ILE A 51 11.07 2.88 4.65
N GLY A 52 11.86 3.32 5.63
CA GLY A 52 13.26 2.93 5.78
C GLY A 52 13.40 1.44 6.13
N ASP A 53 12.59 0.95 7.07
CA ASP A 53 12.59 -0.47 7.45
C ASP A 53 12.07 -1.36 6.31
N LEU A 54 11.05 -0.90 5.59
CA LEU A 54 10.53 -1.56 4.39
C LEU A 54 11.61 -1.69 3.30
N LEU A 55 12.36 -0.62 3.03
CA LEU A 55 13.45 -0.63 2.05
C LEU A 55 14.61 -1.54 2.49
N ASN A 56 15.01 -1.46 3.76
CA ASN A 56 16.02 -2.34 4.34
C ASN A 56 15.62 -3.81 4.23
N PHE A 57 14.35 -4.12 4.50
CA PHE A 57 13.80 -5.46 4.33
C PHE A 57 13.90 -5.93 2.88
N HIS A 58 13.54 -5.07 1.92
CA HIS A 58 13.63 -5.37 0.48
C HIS A 58 15.07 -5.73 0.07
N HIS A 59 16.02 -4.89 0.43
CA HIS A 59 17.43 -5.12 0.12
C HIS A 59 17.97 -6.39 0.77
N LYS A 60 17.58 -6.68 2.01
CA LYS A 60 18.07 -7.85 2.76
C LYS A 60 17.69 -9.19 2.11
N HIS A 61 16.50 -9.32 1.53
CA HIS A 61 16.07 -10.58 0.93
C HIS A 61 16.43 -10.71 -0.56
N GLY A 62 16.75 -9.61 -1.26
CA GLY A 62 17.26 -9.64 -2.63
C GLY A 62 16.29 -10.20 -3.69
N ARG A 63 14.98 -10.04 -3.49
CA ARG A 63 13.94 -10.51 -4.43
C ARG A 63 13.44 -9.33 -5.26
N LEU A 64 12.75 -9.60 -6.38
CA LEU A 64 12.32 -8.53 -7.27
C LEU A 64 11.25 -7.62 -6.67
N ALA A 65 10.42 -8.13 -5.77
CA ALA A 65 9.28 -7.40 -5.23
C ALA A 65 9.09 -7.62 -3.73
N THR A 66 8.70 -6.54 -3.06
CA THR A 66 8.16 -6.54 -1.70
C THR A 66 6.79 -5.90 -1.70
N ILE A 67 5.84 -6.52 -1.01
CA ILE A 67 4.49 -5.99 -0.76
C ILE A 67 4.32 -5.75 0.74
N THR A 68 3.70 -4.64 1.11
CA THR A 68 3.37 -4.38 2.52
C THR A 68 2.01 -5.00 2.84
N THR A 69 1.94 -5.67 3.98
CA THR A 69 0.74 -6.42 4.40
C THR A 69 0.27 -6.02 5.78
N VAL A 70 -1.04 -5.86 5.94
CA VAL A 70 -1.69 -5.44 7.19
C VAL A 70 -2.74 -6.44 7.61
N ARG A 71 -3.12 -6.42 8.90
CA ARG A 71 -4.26 -7.18 9.40
C ARG A 71 -5.53 -6.35 9.20
N PRO A 72 -6.49 -6.81 8.39
CA PRO A 72 -7.72 -6.05 8.21
C PRO A 72 -8.54 -6.08 9.51
N ILE A 73 -9.11 -4.93 9.85
CA ILE A 73 -10.12 -4.82 10.90
C ILE A 73 -11.47 -5.13 10.25
N SER A 74 -12.24 -6.05 10.83
CA SER A 74 -13.57 -6.36 10.32
C SER A 74 -14.45 -5.11 10.34
N ARG A 75 -15.16 -4.87 9.25
CA ARG A 75 -16.19 -3.81 9.18
C ARG A 75 -17.46 -4.18 9.95
N PHE A 76 -17.59 -5.44 10.33
CA PHE A 76 -18.77 -6.03 10.96
C PHE A 76 -18.41 -6.73 12.28
N GLY A 77 -19.40 -6.90 13.16
CA GLY A 77 -19.27 -7.81 14.28
C GLY A 77 -19.12 -9.26 13.78
N ILE A 78 -18.15 -10.00 14.31
CA ILE A 78 -18.00 -11.44 14.07
C ILE A 78 -18.67 -12.19 15.21
N LEU A 79 -19.45 -13.19 14.84
CA LEU A 79 -20.17 -14.10 15.72
C LEU A 79 -19.54 -15.48 15.60
N GLU A 80 -19.24 -16.12 16.72
CA GLU A 80 -18.98 -17.56 16.76
C GLU A 80 -20.28 -18.26 17.18
N LEU A 81 -20.72 -19.25 16.40
CA LEU A 81 -21.94 -20.00 16.64
C LEU A 81 -21.59 -21.48 16.85
N ASN A 82 -22.27 -22.12 17.80
CA ASN A 82 -22.21 -23.58 17.91
C ASN A 82 -23.11 -24.28 16.86
N ALA A 83 -23.03 -25.61 16.80
CA ALA A 83 -23.80 -26.42 15.86
C ALA A 83 -25.34 -26.26 16.00
N GLY A 84 -25.83 -25.77 17.14
CA GLY A 84 -27.24 -25.47 17.38
C GLY A 84 -27.65 -24.03 17.02
N GLY A 85 -26.73 -23.21 16.53
CA GLY A 85 -26.98 -21.80 16.19
C GLY A 85 -26.97 -20.85 17.38
N GLN A 86 -26.54 -21.29 18.57
CA GLN A 86 -26.34 -20.40 19.71
C GLN A 86 -25.04 -19.61 19.55
N VAL A 87 -25.10 -18.31 19.82
CA VAL A 87 -23.92 -17.42 19.85
C VAL A 87 -23.06 -17.75 21.06
N GLU A 88 -21.82 -18.16 20.83
CA GLU A 88 -20.81 -18.42 21.86
C GLU A 88 -19.97 -17.17 22.14
N SER A 89 -19.72 -16.35 21.11
CA SER A 89 -19.01 -15.07 21.25
C SER A 89 -19.49 -14.02 20.23
N PHE A 90 -19.42 -12.75 20.63
CA PHE A 90 -19.68 -11.59 19.77
C PHE A 90 -18.49 -10.63 19.92
N ALA A 91 -17.77 -10.35 18.83
CA ALA A 91 -16.73 -9.34 18.80
C ALA A 91 -17.12 -8.27 17.78
N GLU A 92 -17.22 -7.00 18.22
CA GLU A 92 -17.45 -5.88 17.31
C GLU A 92 -16.13 -5.48 16.66
N LYS A 93 -16.05 -5.59 15.32
CA LYS A 93 -14.88 -5.23 14.51
C LYS A 93 -13.55 -5.91 14.91
N PRO A 94 -13.51 -7.24 15.09
CA PRO A 94 -12.25 -7.91 15.42
C PRO A 94 -11.29 -7.88 14.23
N GLN A 95 -9.99 -8.10 14.51
CA GLN A 95 -9.03 -8.40 13.45
C GLN A 95 -9.35 -9.76 12.83
N ILE A 96 -9.36 -9.82 11.49
CA ILE A 96 -9.62 -11.06 10.77
C ILE A 96 -8.32 -11.85 10.62
N ASN A 97 -8.41 -13.18 10.62
CA ASN A 97 -7.29 -14.06 10.31
C ASN A 97 -6.82 -13.88 8.86
N GLY A 98 -5.52 -13.63 8.68
CA GLY A 98 -4.91 -13.38 7.38
C GLY A 98 -4.31 -11.97 7.29
N ARG A 99 -3.51 -11.74 6.25
CA ARG A 99 -2.97 -10.41 5.95
C ARG A 99 -3.42 -9.99 4.54
N VAL A 100 -3.73 -8.72 4.38
CA VAL A 100 -4.15 -8.13 3.11
C VAL A 100 -3.08 -7.21 2.57
N ASN A 101 -3.08 -7.02 1.26
CA ASN A 101 -2.23 -6.07 0.56
C ASN A 101 -2.58 -4.62 0.98
N ALA A 102 -1.59 -3.87 1.44
CA ALA A 102 -1.72 -2.46 1.83
C ALA A 102 -1.11 -1.50 0.80
N GLY A 103 -0.61 -2.00 -0.33
CA GLY A 103 0.24 -1.25 -1.23
C GLY A 103 1.68 -1.19 -0.70
N PHE A 104 2.26 0.01 -0.67
CA PHE A 104 3.64 0.28 -0.24
C PHE A 104 4.60 -0.79 -0.74
N PHE A 105 4.71 -0.87 -2.06
CA PHE A 105 5.55 -1.81 -2.77
C PHE A 105 6.97 -1.28 -2.89
N VAL A 106 7.93 -2.19 -2.84
CA VAL A 106 9.31 -1.92 -3.26
C VAL A 106 9.64 -2.89 -4.40
N PHE A 107 10.05 -2.35 -5.53
CA PHE A 107 10.36 -3.13 -6.72
C PHE A 107 11.77 -2.85 -7.20
N ASN A 108 12.41 -3.89 -7.74
CA ASN A 108 13.56 -3.73 -8.61
C ASN A 108 13.09 -3.56 -10.06
N LYS A 109 13.83 -2.81 -10.88
CA LYS A 109 13.51 -2.52 -12.30
C LYS A 109 13.15 -3.74 -13.14
N LYS A 110 13.72 -4.91 -12.83
CA LYS A 110 13.38 -6.18 -13.52
C LYS A 110 11.90 -6.55 -13.39
N VAL A 111 11.15 -5.99 -12.44
CA VAL A 111 9.69 -6.15 -12.35
C VAL A 111 8.98 -5.72 -13.62
N PHE A 112 9.54 -4.77 -14.39
CA PHE A 112 8.96 -4.32 -15.65
C PHE A 112 8.89 -5.43 -16.70
N GLU A 113 9.64 -6.52 -16.57
CA GLU A 113 9.55 -7.69 -17.46
C GLU A 113 8.25 -8.49 -17.24
N TYR A 114 7.59 -8.31 -16.09
CA TYR A 114 6.32 -8.94 -15.72
C TYR A 114 5.11 -8.07 -16.06
N LEU A 115 5.35 -6.82 -16.48
CA LEU A 115 4.32 -5.83 -16.76
C LEU A 115 4.17 -5.58 -18.27
N SER A 116 2.93 -5.40 -18.71
CA SER A 116 2.56 -5.07 -20.09
C SER A 116 2.16 -3.60 -20.22
N GLU A 117 2.31 -3.02 -21.40
CA GLU A 117 1.78 -1.68 -21.73
C GLU A 117 0.30 -1.72 -22.15
N GLU A 118 -0.24 -2.93 -22.38
CA GLU A 118 -1.64 -3.16 -22.72
C GLU A 118 -2.56 -2.62 -21.61
N PRO A 119 -3.60 -1.83 -21.95
CA PRO A 119 -4.41 -1.12 -20.95
C PRO A 119 -5.07 -1.99 -19.89
N ASP A 120 -5.30 -3.27 -20.16
CA ASP A 120 -5.96 -4.23 -19.27
C ASP A 120 -4.99 -4.90 -18.27
N CYS A 121 -3.69 -4.58 -18.30
CA CYS A 121 -2.73 -5.13 -17.36
C CYS A 121 -2.99 -4.62 -15.93
N VAL A 122 -3.54 -5.49 -15.09
CA VAL A 122 -3.74 -5.26 -13.66
C VAL A 122 -2.52 -5.78 -12.89
N LEU A 123 -1.91 -4.95 -12.05
CA LEU A 123 -0.70 -5.30 -11.28
C LEU A 123 -0.94 -6.54 -10.41
N GLU A 124 -2.07 -6.55 -9.72
CA GLU A 124 -2.48 -7.56 -8.74
C GLU A 124 -2.91 -8.89 -9.40
N SER A 125 -3.36 -8.85 -10.66
CA SER A 125 -3.88 -10.00 -11.40
C SER A 125 -2.96 -10.34 -12.56
N GLY A 126 -2.08 -11.33 -12.34
CA GLY A 126 -1.07 -11.75 -13.32
C GLY A 126 0.36 -11.47 -12.86
N PRO A 127 0.86 -10.20 -12.90
CA PRO A 127 2.25 -9.88 -12.58
C PRO A 127 2.65 -10.30 -11.16
N MET A 128 1.88 -9.88 -10.15
CA MET A 128 2.17 -10.22 -8.75
C MET A 128 2.01 -11.73 -8.46
N GLN A 129 1.07 -12.40 -9.12
CA GLN A 129 0.90 -13.84 -9.01
C GLN A 129 2.10 -14.60 -9.62
N HIS A 130 2.62 -14.14 -10.76
CA HIS A 130 3.83 -14.72 -11.39
C HIS A 130 5.05 -14.54 -10.50
N LEU A 131 5.26 -13.34 -9.96
CA LEU A 131 6.35 -13.06 -9.02
C LEU A 131 6.26 -13.96 -7.79
N ALA A 132 5.05 -14.13 -7.23
CA ALA A 132 4.84 -15.04 -6.10
C ALA A 132 5.17 -16.49 -6.46
N HIS A 133 4.68 -16.98 -7.59
CA HIS A 133 4.92 -18.35 -8.07
C HIS A 133 6.42 -18.63 -8.30
N GLN A 134 7.19 -17.63 -8.71
CA GLN A 134 8.64 -17.74 -8.92
C GLN A 134 9.47 -17.45 -7.66
N GLY A 135 8.84 -17.23 -6.51
CA GLY A 135 9.53 -16.92 -5.26
C GLY A 135 10.24 -15.55 -5.27
N GLN A 136 9.76 -14.62 -6.10
CA GLN A 136 10.30 -13.27 -6.27
C GLN A 136 9.50 -12.19 -5.52
N LEU A 137 8.43 -12.56 -4.83
CA LEU A 137 7.61 -11.67 -4.02
C LEU A 137 7.76 -11.99 -2.53
N MET A 138 8.07 -10.97 -1.74
CA MET A 138 8.17 -11.05 -0.28
C MET A 138 7.14 -10.15 0.41
N ALA A 139 6.62 -10.58 1.55
CA ALA A 139 5.66 -9.79 2.34
C ALA A 139 6.36 -9.10 3.51
N TYR A 140 6.35 -7.77 3.51
CA TYR A 140 6.68 -6.96 4.68
C TYR A 140 5.43 -6.88 5.57
N GLN A 141 5.58 -7.23 6.85
CA GLN A 141 4.44 -7.31 7.78
C GLN A 141 4.36 -6.02 8.59
N HIS A 142 3.34 -5.22 8.31
CA HIS A 142 3.01 -4.02 9.08
C HIS A 142 1.83 -4.29 10.01
N ASP A 143 2.07 -4.25 11.32
CA ASP A 143 1.03 -4.40 12.34
C ASP A 143 0.57 -3.04 12.92
N GLY A 144 1.03 -1.92 12.32
CA GLY A 144 0.61 -0.58 12.69
C GLY A 144 -0.65 -0.10 11.97
N PHE A 145 -0.86 1.22 11.99
CA PHE A 145 -2.01 1.88 11.40
C PHE A 145 -1.97 1.82 9.87
N PHE A 146 -3.10 1.44 9.26
CA PHE A 146 -3.34 1.56 7.82
C PHE A 146 -4.83 1.72 7.57
N TYR A 147 -5.20 2.68 6.72
CA TYR A 147 -6.56 2.85 6.20
C TYR A 147 -6.51 3.28 4.74
N ALA A 148 -7.34 2.65 3.91
CA ALA A 148 -7.66 3.12 2.57
C ALA A 148 -8.88 4.05 2.64
N MET A 149 -8.84 5.18 1.94
CA MET A 149 -9.93 6.15 1.91
C MET A 149 -10.91 5.87 0.76
N ASP A 150 -11.60 4.73 0.83
CA ASP A 150 -12.53 4.29 -0.21
C ASP A 150 -13.93 4.90 -0.10
N THR A 151 -14.38 5.20 1.12
CA THR A 151 -15.74 5.67 1.39
C THR A 151 -15.78 6.92 2.25
N TYR A 152 -16.94 7.58 2.28
CA TYR A 152 -17.18 8.74 3.15
C TYR A 152 -16.91 8.44 4.63
N ARG A 153 -17.10 7.19 5.08
CA ARG A 153 -16.81 6.80 6.46
C ARG A 153 -15.31 6.89 6.76
N GLU A 154 -14.46 6.32 5.91
CA GLU A 154 -13.01 6.42 6.07
C GLU A 154 -12.54 7.87 5.92
N TYR A 155 -13.11 8.64 4.99
CA TYR A 155 -12.85 10.08 4.88
C TYR A 155 -13.13 10.82 6.21
N SER A 156 -14.31 10.65 6.80
CA SER A 156 -14.67 11.29 8.07
C SER A 156 -13.74 10.85 9.20
N TYR A 157 -13.50 9.55 9.33
CA TYR A 157 -12.65 8.99 10.38
C TYR A 157 -11.20 9.51 10.30
N LEU A 158 -10.61 9.57 9.10
CA LEU A 158 -9.27 10.10 8.90
C LEU A 158 -9.21 11.60 9.20
N ASN A 159 -10.22 12.38 8.82
CA ASN A 159 -10.30 13.80 9.17
C ASN A 159 -10.46 14.05 10.68
N ASP A 160 -11.19 13.20 11.39
CA ASP A 160 -11.33 13.27 12.86
C ASP A 160 -9.99 13.01 13.56
N LEU A 161 -9.25 11.99 13.10
CA LEU A 161 -7.91 11.70 13.61
C LEU A 161 -6.96 12.88 13.38
N TRP A 162 -7.00 13.48 12.19
CA TRP A 162 -6.21 14.67 11.87
C TRP A 162 -6.57 15.86 12.76
N THR A 163 -7.85 16.23 12.81
CA THR A 163 -8.34 17.42 13.53
C THR A 163 -8.13 17.30 15.04
N SER A 164 -8.19 16.08 15.59
CA SER A 164 -7.91 15.84 17.01
C SER A 164 -6.42 15.79 17.37
N GLY A 165 -5.52 15.89 16.40
CA GLY A 165 -4.07 15.80 16.61
C GLY A 165 -3.57 14.38 16.90
N ASN A 166 -4.37 13.34 16.64
CA ASN A 166 -4.06 11.94 16.95
C ASN A 166 -3.79 11.10 15.69
N ALA A 167 -3.50 11.73 14.56
CA ALA A 167 -3.25 11.06 13.29
C ALA A 167 -1.96 10.22 13.32
N PRO A 168 -2.02 8.87 13.34
CA PRO A 168 -0.84 8.05 13.56
C PRO A 168 0.18 8.08 12.40
N TRP A 169 -0.25 8.49 11.20
CA TRP A 169 0.60 8.65 10.03
C TRP A 169 1.42 9.94 10.05
N VAL A 170 1.12 10.88 10.95
CA VAL A 170 1.86 12.14 11.09
C VAL A 170 3.13 11.88 11.91
N ILE A 171 4.17 11.43 11.21
CA ILE A 171 5.46 11.10 11.81
C ILE A 171 6.48 12.25 11.72
N TRP A 172 6.13 13.33 11.02
CA TRP A 172 6.99 14.50 10.83
C TRP A 172 6.78 15.59 11.89
N ALA A 173 5.61 15.65 12.54
CA ALA A 173 5.29 16.71 13.50
C ALA A 173 6.15 16.72 14.78
N ASN A 174 6.89 15.64 15.06
CA ASN A 174 7.85 15.57 16.17
C ASN A 174 9.30 15.93 15.77
N GLN A 175 9.55 16.30 14.51
CA GLN A 175 10.87 16.73 14.05
C GLN A 175 11.04 18.25 14.05
N ASP A 176 9.94 19.00 14.05
CA ASP A 176 9.96 20.46 14.16
C ASP A 176 9.77 20.88 15.62
N GLY A 177 10.83 20.71 16.41
CA GLY A 177 11.03 21.54 17.59
C GLY A 177 11.31 22.99 17.17
N LEU A 178 10.27 23.71 16.76
CA LEU A 178 10.24 25.18 16.66
C LEU A 178 9.01 25.72 17.39
#